data_AF-A0A935HSJ4-F1
#
_entry.id   AF-A0A935HSJ4-F1
#
_cell.length_a   1.000
_cell.length_b   1.000
_cell.length_c   1.000
_cell.angle_alpha   90.00
_cell.angle_beta   90.00
_cell.angle_gamma   90.00
#
_symmetry.space_group_name_H-M   'P 1'
#
loop_
_entity.id
_entity.type
_entity.pdbx_description
1 polymer ?
#
loop_
_entity_poly.entity_id
_entity_poly.type
_entity_poly.pdbx_seq_one_letter_code
_entity_poly.pdbx_strand_id
1 'polypeptide(L)'
;MKKVYIQILFAFMIILSSINIFATDGYRRFTKPLDEETEERGKINNSFSDYIPFYSNSVFVNYNISRDSFPQNETSVKISRKNPNRVVAAWRDFRQGVNPANRRVGYSYSTDGGITWSVSKLLDSMLLPGFLKNSDPAVGVDTAGNFYIAVICISNTGALAVYKSTDQGVTFPTAFLIANDGSEDKEFITTDFTDGSPYKNTLYISWTRFSNNTGN
;
A
#
# COMPACT_ATOMS: atom_id res chain seq x y z
N MET A 1 6.08 28.89 69.98
CA MET A 1 5.20 27.74 69.66
C MET A 1 4.88 27.87 68.17
N LYS A 2 5.71 27.44 67.21
CA LYS A 2 6.02 26.08 66.71
C LYS A 2 4.78 25.18 66.59
N LYS A 3 4.60 24.64 65.37
CA LYS A 3 3.60 23.67 64.85
C LYS A 3 2.45 24.36 64.08
N VAL A 4 2.20 24.17 62.79
CA VAL A 4 2.62 23.15 61.82
C VAL A 4 2.49 23.76 60.40
N TYR A 5 3.62 23.98 59.72
CA TYR A 5 3.71 24.18 58.26
C TYR A 5 3.71 22.80 57.58
N ILE A 6 2.59 22.08 57.64
CA ILE A 6 2.40 20.79 56.94
C ILE A 6 1.01 20.85 56.31
N GLN A 7 0.89 21.63 55.24
CA GLN A 7 -0.17 21.48 54.24
C GLN A 7 0.21 22.03 52.86
N ILE A 8 1.49 22.36 52.64
CA ILE A 8 2.06 22.74 51.33
C ILE A 8 3.03 21.66 50.81
N LEU A 9 3.18 20.53 51.52
CA LEU A 9 4.04 19.40 51.10
C LEU A 9 3.30 18.23 50.42
N PHE A 10 2.04 18.42 50.00
CA PHE A 10 1.25 17.38 49.33
C PHE A 10 0.74 17.76 47.92
N ALA A 11 1.17 18.91 47.39
CA ALA A 11 0.86 19.34 46.02
C ALA A 11 2.11 19.41 45.11
N PHE A 12 3.29 19.00 45.60
CA PHE A 12 4.55 19.02 44.84
C PHE A 12 5.18 17.61 44.67
N MET A 13 4.40 16.55 44.86
CA MET A 13 4.87 15.17 44.74
C MET A 13 3.92 14.27 43.91
N ILE A 14 3.29 14.85 42.87
CA ILE A 14 2.70 14.10 41.74
C ILE A 14 3.00 14.85 40.44
N ILE A 15 4.23 15.34 40.29
CA ILE A 15 4.77 15.81 39.01
C ILE A 15 6.24 15.36 38.96
N LEU A 16 6.49 14.05 39.00
CA LEU A 16 7.82 13.45 38.72
C LEU A 16 7.82 11.91 38.66
N SER A 17 6.80 11.29 38.05
CA SER A 17 6.84 9.84 37.77
C SER A 17 6.29 9.41 36.41
N SER A 18 6.06 10.33 35.47
CA SER A 18 5.69 9.99 34.08
C SER A 18 6.71 10.45 33.04
N ILE A 19 7.92 10.81 33.46
CA ILE A 19 9.06 10.98 32.57
C ILE A 19 9.91 9.72 32.71
N ASN A 20 10.14 9.03 31.59
CA ASN A 20 10.94 7.80 31.41
C ASN A 20 10.17 6.48 31.23
N ILE A 21 9.19 6.44 30.32
CA ILE A 21 8.97 5.22 29.49
C ILE A 21 8.63 5.64 28.06
N PHE A 22 9.44 6.48 27.40
CA PHE A 22 9.32 6.71 25.95
C PHE A 22 10.63 7.10 25.26
N ALA A 23 11.78 6.74 25.84
CA ALA A 23 13.07 7.09 25.27
C ALA A 23 14.11 5.98 25.46
N THR A 24 13.87 4.80 24.90
CA THR A 24 14.95 3.84 24.61
C THR A 24 14.74 3.00 23.35
N ASP A 25 13.51 2.91 22.82
CA ASP A 25 13.23 2.01 21.67
C ASP A 25 13.28 2.69 20.29
N GLY A 26 13.53 4.01 20.25
CA GLY A 26 13.38 4.84 19.05
C GLY A 26 14.53 4.76 18.03
N TYR A 27 15.67 4.16 18.36
CA TYR A 27 16.87 4.23 17.51
C TYR A 27 17.24 2.94 16.78
N ARG A 28 16.58 1.81 17.07
CA ARG A 28 16.95 0.50 16.49
C ARG A 28 16.00 -0.03 15.42
N ARG A 29 14.82 0.60 15.26
CA ARG A 29 13.73 0.07 14.43
C ARG A 29 14.02 -0.02 12.93
N PHE A 30 15.16 0.51 12.47
CA PHE A 30 15.57 0.46 11.06
C PHE A 30 17.05 0.11 10.83
N THR A 31 17.79 -0.30 11.86
CA THR A 31 19.23 -0.62 11.68
C THR A 31 19.47 -2.00 11.06
N LYS A 32 18.46 -2.88 11.06
CA LYS A 32 18.49 -4.25 10.52
C LYS A 32 17.08 -4.70 10.10
N PRO A 33 16.92 -5.70 9.21
CA PRO A 33 15.64 -6.38 9.00
C PRO A 33 15.05 -6.85 10.35
N LEU A 34 13.71 -6.87 10.47
CA LEU A 34 13.01 -7.26 11.70
C LEU A 34 13.45 -8.65 12.20
N ASP A 35 13.93 -9.50 11.29
CA ASP A 35 14.33 -10.88 11.54
C ASP A 35 15.79 -11.02 12.03
N GLU A 36 16.53 -9.91 12.18
CA GLU A 36 17.96 -9.89 12.54
C GLU A 36 18.24 -9.38 13.98
N GLU A 37 17.20 -9.07 14.78
CA GLU A 37 17.38 -8.94 16.23
C GLU A 37 17.57 -10.34 16.83
N THR A 38 18.82 -10.72 17.03
CA THR A 38 19.17 -11.89 17.84
C THR A 38 18.50 -11.78 19.20
N GLU A 39 17.53 -12.67 19.46
CA GLU A 39 16.80 -12.81 20.72
C GLU A 39 17.76 -13.12 21.90
N GLU A 40 18.41 -12.10 22.46
CA GLU A 40 19.04 -12.20 23.79
C GLU A 40 18.09 -11.77 24.92
N ARG A 41 16.85 -11.40 24.60
CA ARG A 41 15.77 -11.30 25.58
C ARG A 41 15.06 -12.63 25.64
N GLY A 42 15.28 -13.36 26.74
CA GLY A 42 14.79 -14.72 26.95
C GLY A 42 13.39 -14.94 26.38
N LYS A 43 13.30 -15.90 25.45
CA LYS A 43 12.12 -16.42 24.76
C LYS A 43 10.81 -15.81 25.25
N ILE A 44 10.52 -14.62 24.76
CA ILE A 44 9.15 -14.13 24.77
C ILE A 44 8.52 -14.93 23.64
N ASN A 45 7.70 -15.93 23.96
CA ASN A 45 7.02 -16.81 22.99
C ASN A 45 5.97 -16.05 22.16
N ASN A 46 6.15 -14.75 21.92
CA ASN A 46 5.24 -13.93 21.15
C ASN A 46 5.59 -14.12 19.67
N SER A 47 4.94 -15.09 19.04
CA SER A 47 4.88 -15.20 17.59
C SER A 47 4.20 -13.96 17.01
N PHE A 48 4.42 -13.66 15.73
CA PHE A 48 3.69 -12.61 15.01
C PHE A 48 2.15 -12.76 15.15
N SER A 49 1.68 -13.99 15.41
CA SER A 49 0.28 -14.31 15.75
C SER A 49 -0.23 -13.64 17.03
N ASP A 50 0.63 -13.31 17.99
CA ASP A 50 0.24 -12.75 19.29
C ASP A 50 -0.03 -11.24 19.22
N TYR A 51 0.34 -10.60 18.11
CA TYR A 51 -0.06 -9.22 17.76
C TYR A 51 -1.27 -9.15 16.85
N ILE A 52 -1.76 -10.29 16.34
CA ILE A 52 -3.03 -10.34 15.64
C ILE A 52 -4.11 -10.33 16.72
N PRO A 53 -5.01 -9.32 16.77
CA PRO A 53 -6.15 -9.35 17.68
C PRO A 53 -6.85 -10.70 17.53
N PHE A 54 -7.22 -11.34 18.64
CA PHE A 54 -7.88 -12.63 18.62
C PHE A 54 -9.26 -12.48 17.94
N TYR A 55 -9.29 -12.61 16.61
CA TYR A 55 -10.47 -12.45 15.76
C TYR A 55 -11.37 -13.69 15.85
N SER A 56 -11.58 -14.24 17.05
CA SER A 56 -12.33 -15.48 17.29
C SER A 56 -13.76 -15.46 16.75
N ASN A 57 -14.29 -14.29 16.40
CA ASN A 57 -15.61 -14.09 15.81
C ASN A 57 -15.63 -13.19 14.56
N SER A 58 -14.48 -12.87 13.94
CA SER A 58 -14.52 -12.08 12.69
C SER A 58 -14.79 -13.01 11.51
N VAL A 59 -16.01 -12.95 11.00
CA VAL A 59 -16.36 -13.57 9.73
C VAL A 59 -15.72 -12.74 8.61
N PHE A 60 -14.62 -13.23 8.04
CA PHE A 60 -14.06 -12.66 6.82
C PHE A 60 -14.92 -13.10 5.63
N VAL A 61 -15.94 -12.29 5.32
CA VAL A 61 -16.78 -12.51 4.16
C VAL A 61 -15.95 -12.28 2.91
N ASN A 62 -15.85 -13.30 2.06
CA ASN A 62 -15.23 -13.14 0.75
C ASN A 62 -16.19 -12.36 -0.16
N TYR A 63 -15.84 -11.11 -0.48
CA TYR A 63 -16.60 -10.28 -1.40
C TYR A 63 -16.02 -10.40 -2.81
N ASN A 64 -16.84 -10.84 -3.76
CA ASN A 64 -16.48 -10.74 -5.16
C ASN A 64 -16.62 -9.29 -5.64
N ILE A 65 -15.51 -8.54 -5.58
CA ILE A 65 -15.44 -7.12 -5.95
C ILE A 65 -15.61 -6.92 -7.47
N SER A 66 -15.08 -7.81 -8.31
CA SER A 66 -15.17 -7.69 -9.77
C SER A 66 -16.57 -8.01 -10.28
N ARG A 67 -17.28 -8.92 -9.59
CA ARG A 67 -18.57 -9.50 -9.99
C ARG A 67 -18.53 -10.11 -11.40
N ASP A 68 -17.35 -10.50 -11.83
CA ASP A 68 -17.08 -11.00 -13.17
C ASP A 68 -16.71 -12.49 -13.11
N SER A 69 -17.20 -13.28 -14.06
CA SER A 69 -17.03 -14.74 -14.09
C SER A 69 -15.74 -15.20 -14.78
N PHE A 70 -15.03 -14.29 -15.45
CA PHE A 70 -13.74 -14.60 -16.06
C PHE A 70 -12.66 -14.73 -14.97
N PRO A 71 -11.49 -15.30 -15.29
CA PRO A 71 -10.38 -15.33 -14.35
C PRO A 71 -9.93 -13.91 -13.96
N GLN A 72 -9.53 -13.75 -12.70
CA GLN A 72 -8.76 -12.61 -12.21
C GLN A 72 -7.65 -13.09 -11.29
N ASN A 73 -6.53 -12.37 -11.24
CA ASN A 73 -5.42 -12.66 -10.34
C ASN A 73 -4.59 -11.39 -10.07
N GLU A 74 -3.54 -11.51 -9.25
CA GLU A 74 -2.58 -10.43 -8.95
C GLU A 74 -3.25 -9.14 -8.50
N THR A 75 -3.71 -9.16 -7.26
CA THR A 75 -4.50 -8.09 -6.67
C THR A 75 -3.62 -7.12 -5.90
N SER A 76 -4.00 -5.85 -5.92
CA SER A 76 -3.42 -4.82 -5.05
C SER A 76 -4.50 -3.89 -4.52
N VAL A 77 -4.33 -3.42 -3.29
CA VAL A 77 -5.31 -2.58 -2.60
C VAL A 77 -4.62 -1.50 -1.77
N LYS A 78 -5.24 -0.32 -1.68
CA LYS A 78 -4.86 0.76 -0.77
C LYS A 78 -6.08 1.47 -0.20
N ILE A 79 -5.91 1.91 1.05
CA ILE A 79 -6.86 2.75 1.78
C ILE A 79 -6.29 4.17 1.81
N SER A 80 -7.12 5.18 1.54
CA SER A 80 -6.68 6.57 1.64
C SER A 80 -6.47 6.98 3.10
N ARG A 81 -5.33 7.60 3.40
CA ARG A 81 -5.09 8.23 4.71
C ARG A 81 -5.93 9.49 4.94
N LYS A 82 -6.34 10.16 3.85
CA LYS A 82 -7.20 11.36 3.91
C LYS A 82 -8.65 10.99 4.21
N ASN A 83 -9.11 9.87 3.70
CA ASN A 83 -10.46 9.35 3.93
C ASN A 83 -10.40 7.82 4.09
N PRO A 84 -10.38 7.29 5.32
CA PRO A 84 -10.27 5.85 5.57
C PRO A 84 -11.42 5.02 4.98
N ASN A 85 -12.57 5.65 4.68
CA ASN A 85 -13.67 4.96 3.99
C ASN A 85 -13.41 4.79 2.49
N ARG A 86 -12.41 5.46 1.94
CA ARG A 86 -12.01 5.33 0.55
C ARG A 86 -10.96 4.24 0.39
N VAL A 87 -11.35 3.17 -0.29
CA VAL A 87 -10.48 2.06 -0.65
C VAL A 87 -10.47 1.91 -2.17
N VAL A 88 -9.31 1.63 -2.75
CA VAL A 88 -9.17 1.28 -4.18
C VAL A 88 -8.46 -0.05 -4.28
N ALA A 89 -9.06 -0.97 -5.03
CA ALA A 89 -8.49 -2.26 -5.37
C ALA A 89 -8.34 -2.37 -6.88
N ALA A 90 -7.26 -3.02 -7.32
CA ALA A 90 -6.98 -3.32 -8.71
C ALA A 90 -6.50 -4.77 -8.85
N TRP A 91 -6.71 -5.35 -10.03
CA TRP A 91 -6.35 -6.73 -10.33
C TRP A 91 -6.11 -6.93 -11.82
N ARG A 92 -5.41 -8.01 -12.17
CA ARG A 92 -5.35 -8.49 -13.55
C ARG A 92 -6.69 -9.14 -13.91
N ASP A 93 -7.26 -8.71 -15.03
CA ASP A 93 -8.62 -8.99 -15.46
C ASP A 93 -8.64 -9.54 -16.89
N PHE A 94 -9.38 -10.64 -17.11
CA PHE A 94 -9.48 -11.35 -18.39
C PHE A 94 -10.88 -11.31 -19.00
N ARG A 95 -11.78 -10.42 -18.53
CA ARG A 95 -13.17 -10.33 -19.03
C ARG A 95 -13.31 -10.04 -20.53
N GLN A 96 -12.23 -9.57 -21.16
CA GLN A 96 -12.18 -9.28 -22.59
C GLN A 96 -11.54 -10.41 -23.42
N GLY A 97 -11.27 -11.58 -22.83
CA GLY A 97 -10.82 -12.76 -23.55
C GLY A 97 -9.78 -13.59 -22.79
N VAL A 98 -9.94 -14.92 -22.84
CA VAL A 98 -9.01 -15.90 -22.25
C VAL A 98 -8.28 -16.75 -23.30
N ASN A 99 -8.79 -16.83 -24.53
CA ASN A 99 -8.16 -17.55 -25.63
C ASN A 99 -8.33 -16.78 -26.96
N PRO A 100 -7.32 -16.02 -27.41
CA PRO A 100 -6.07 -15.71 -26.71
C PRO A 100 -6.30 -14.85 -25.46
N ALA A 101 -5.38 -14.91 -24.51
CA ALA A 101 -5.47 -14.11 -23.28
C ALA A 101 -5.42 -12.60 -23.59
N ASN A 102 -6.41 -11.87 -23.10
CA ASN A 102 -6.51 -10.43 -23.18
C ASN A 102 -6.37 -9.81 -21.80
N ARG A 103 -5.12 -9.62 -21.37
CA ARG A 103 -4.76 -9.05 -20.06
C ARG A 103 -5.09 -7.56 -20.03
N ARG A 104 -5.90 -7.18 -19.06
CA ARG A 104 -6.20 -5.80 -18.70
C ARG A 104 -6.11 -5.65 -17.19
N VAL A 105 -6.02 -4.42 -16.73
CA VAL A 105 -6.14 -4.08 -15.30
C VAL A 105 -7.55 -3.60 -15.03
N GLY A 106 -8.25 -4.37 -14.20
CA GLY A 106 -9.52 -3.98 -13.60
C GLY A 106 -9.27 -3.22 -12.29
N TYR A 107 -10.18 -2.32 -11.95
CA TYR A 107 -10.19 -1.65 -10.66
C TYR A 107 -11.62 -1.39 -10.18
N SER A 108 -11.77 -1.24 -8.87
CA SER A 108 -12.99 -0.75 -8.23
C SER A 108 -12.61 0.04 -6.97
N TYR A 109 -13.55 0.82 -6.47
CA TYR A 109 -13.40 1.56 -5.23
C TYR A 109 -14.56 1.31 -4.28
N SER A 110 -14.30 1.51 -3.00
CA SER A 110 -15.30 1.55 -1.92
C SER A 110 -15.41 2.96 -1.33
N THR A 111 -16.60 3.31 -0.86
CA THR A 111 -16.91 4.56 -0.12
C THR A 111 -17.20 4.33 1.35
N ASP A 112 -17.13 3.09 1.83
CA ASP A 112 -17.57 2.65 3.16
C ASP A 112 -16.56 1.70 3.82
N GLY A 113 -15.27 1.89 3.52
CA GLY A 113 -14.19 1.14 4.17
C GLY A 113 -14.04 -0.31 3.69
N GLY A 114 -14.60 -0.63 2.51
CA GLY A 114 -14.51 -1.94 1.89
C GLY A 114 -15.72 -2.85 2.10
N ILE A 115 -16.81 -2.34 2.70
CA ILE A 115 -18.06 -3.09 2.93
C ILE A 115 -18.80 -3.28 1.60
N THR A 116 -18.94 -2.22 0.80
CA THR A 116 -19.49 -2.26 -0.55
C THR A 116 -18.53 -1.65 -1.56
N TRP A 117 -18.69 -2.06 -2.83
CA TRP A 117 -17.79 -1.70 -3.91
C TRP A 117 -18.57 -1.21 -5.12
N SER A 118 -17.99 -0.24 -5.83
CA SER A 118 -18.52 0.23 -7.11
C SER A 118 -18.48 -0.87 -8.17
N VAL A 119 -19.21 -0.65 -9.28
CA VAL A 119 -19.03 -1.48 -10.48
C VAL A 119 -17.58 -1.36 -10.95
N SER A 120 -16.91 -2.49 -11.11
CA SER A 120 -15.51 -2.51 -11.57
C SER A 120 -15.38 -1.94 -12.98
N LYS A 121 -14.28 -1.24 -13.24
CA LYS A 121 -13.92 -0.67 -14.54
C LYS A 121 -12.57 -1.23 -14.99
N LEU A 122 -12.27 -1.12 -16.28
CA LEU A 122 -10.92 -1.35 -16.80
C LEU A 122 -10.18 -0.02 -16.91
N LEU A 123 -8.87 -0.02 -16.67
CA LEU A 123 -8.02 1.12 -17.05
C LEU A 123 -8.09 1.35 -18.55
N ASP A 124 -8.18 2.61 -18.96
CA ASP A 124 -8.25 2.97 -20.38
C ASP A 124 -6.89 2.75 -21.06
N SER A 125 -6.83 1.77 -21.95
CA SER A 125 -5.59 1.43 -22.65
C SER A 125 -5.25 2.39 -23.79
N MET A 126 -6.12 3.35 -24.12
CA MET A 126 -5.83 4.37 -25.12
C MET A 126 -4.97 5.51 -24.58
N LEU A 127 -4.84 5.65 -23.26
CA LEU A 127 -4.04 6.71 -22.63
C LEU A 127 -2.53 6.58 -22.88
N LEU A 128 -2.07 5.39 -23.26
CA LEU A 128 -0.67 5.11 -23.62
C LEU A 128 -0.62 4.51 -25.03
N PRO A 129 -0.53 5.35 -26.08
CA PRO A 129 -0.47 4.88 -27.46
C PRO A 129 0.65 3.85 -27.65
N GLY A 130 0.32 2.72 -28.29
CA GLY A 130 1.25 1.59 -28.47
C GLY A 130 1.20 0.53 -27.37
N PHE A 131 0.54 0.79 -26.24
CA PHE A 131 0.43 -0.13 -25.10
C PHE A 131 -1.04 -0.48 -24.80
N LEU A 132 -1.63 -1.30 -25.67
CA LEU A 132 -3.08 -1.60 -25.62
C LEU A 132 -3.49 -2.58 -24.49
N LYS A 133 -2.52 -3.21 -23.83
CA LYS A 133 -2.72 -4.20 -22.77
C LYS A 133 -1.86 -3.84 -21.56
N ASN A 134 -2.40 -4.08 -20.38
CA ASN A 134 -1.74 -3.81 -19.10
C ASN A 134 -2.00 -4.93 -18.10
N SER A 135 -1.15 -5.04 -17.08
CA SER A 135 -1.11 -6.18 -16.17
C SER A 135 -0.47 -5.84 -14.82
N ASP A 136 -0.56 -6.77 -13.86
CA ASP A 136 0.21 -6.84 -12.61
C ASP A 136 0.12 -5.59 -11.71
N PRO A 137 -1.09 -5.07 -11.45
CA PRO A 137 -1.22 -3.73 -10.88
C PRO A 137 -0.70 -3.60 -9.45
N ALA A 138 -0.02 -2.48 -9.16
CA ALA A 138 0.31 -2.04 -7.81
C ALA A 138 -0.35 -0.69 -7.48
N VAL A 139 -1.24 -0.68 -6.48
CA VAL A 139 -1.96 0.53 -6.06
C VAL A 139 -1.12 1.33 -5.05
N GLY A 140 -1.03 2.64 -5.27
CA GLY A 140 -0.47 3.66 -4.36
C GLY A 140 -1.49 4.77 -4.08
N VAL A 141 -1.24 5.58 -3.05
CA VAL A 141 -2.09 6.72 -2.67
C VAL A 141 -1.28 7.79 -1.95
N ASP A 142 -1.52 9.06 -2.23
CA ASP A 142 -0.85 10.17 -1.53
C ASP A 142 -1.70 10.77 -0.39
N THR A 143 -1.12 11.70 0.36
CA THR A 143 -1.83 12.35 1.48
C THR A 143 -2.96 13.28 1.03
N ALA A 144 -3.02 13.65 -0.26
CA ALA A 144 -4.14 14.41 -0.83
C ALA A 144 -5.32 13.52 -1.25
N GLY A 145 -5.15 12.20 -1.20
CA GLY A 145 -6.14 11.21 -1.61
C GLY A 145 -6.16 10.95 -3.12
N ASN A 146 -5.10 11.34 -3.84
CA ASN A 146 -4.93 10.90 -5.22
C ASN A 146 -4.46 9.45 -5.21
N PHE A 147 -5.05 8.63 -6.08
CA PHE A 147 -4.67 7.24 -6.23
C PHE A 147 -3.81 7.04 -7.47
N TYR A 148 -2.93 6.06 -7.39
CA TYR A 148 -2.01 5.68 -8.44
C TYR A 148 -2.11 4.18 -8.66
N ILE A 149 -2.09 3.73 -9.92
CA ILE A 149 -1.99 2.32 -10.25
C ILE A 149 -0.79 2.17 -11.18
N ALA A 150 0.30 1.65 -10.64
CA ALA A 150 1.43 1.20 -11.44
C ALA A 150 1.05 -0.09 -12.15
N VAL A 151 1.44 -0.23 -13.41
CA VAL A 151 1.14 -1.39 -14.26
C VAL A 151 2.32 -1.73 -15.15
N ILE A 152 2.42 -3.00 -15.50
CA ILE A 152 3.18 -3.46 -16.66
C ILE A 152 2.33 -3.19 -17.89
N CYS A 153 2.95 -2.60 -18.90
CA CYS A 153 2.41 -2.46 -20.24
C CYS A 153 2.89 -3.63 -21.11
N ILE A 154 1.96 -4.43 -21.61
CA ILE A 154 2.27 -5.63 -22.39
C ILE A 154 2.53 -5.23 -23.85
N SER A 155 3.79 -5.27 -24.25
CA SER A 155 4.29 -5.04 -25.61
C SER A 155 5.45 -6.01 -25.90
N ASN A 156 6.07 -5.90 -27.08
CA ASN A 156 7.25 -6.72 -27.42
C ASN A 156 8.47 -6.43 -26.54
N THR A 157 8.61 -5.20 -26.05
CA THR A 157 9.73 -4.80 -25.19
C THR A 157 9.37 -4.89 -23.71
N GLY A 158 8.08 -4.82 -23.35
CA GLY A 158 7.64 -4.53 -21.98
C GLY A 158 7.84 -3.04 -21.66
N ALA A 159 7.03 -2.51 -20.75
CA ALA A 159 7.18 -1.16 -20.21
C ALA A 159 6.44 -1.05 -18.88
N LEU A 160 6.73 0.01 -18.12
CA LEU A 160 6.08 0.33 -16.86
C LEU A 160 5.36 1.67 -16.99
N ALA A 161 4.14 1.74 -16.51
CA ALA A 161 3.38 2.98 -16.47
C ALA A 161 2.65 3.17 -15.15
N VAL A 162 2.28 4.42 -14.85
CA VAL A 162 1.45 4.77 -13.70
C VAL A 162 0.23 5.53 -14.18
N TYR A 163 -0.94 5.00 -13.85
CA TYR A 163 -2.22 5.67 -14.02
C TYR A 163 -2.53 6.48 -12.77
N LYS A 164 -3.06 7.70 -12.94
CA LYS A 164 -3.36 8.62 -11.85
C LYS A 164 -4.85 8.95 -11.79
N SER A 165 -5.38 8.96 -10.57
CA SER A 165 -6.69 9.45 -10.21
C SER A 165 -6.56 10.63 -9.25
N THR A 166 -7.28 11.71 -9.52
CA THR A 166 -7.42 12.87 -8.63
C THR A 166 -8.82 12.99 -8.02
N ASP A 167 -9.71 12.05 -8.35
CA ASP A 167 -11.10 12.00 -7.90
C ASP A 167 -11.33 10.87 -6.88
N GLN A 168 -10.30 10.58 -6.07
CA GLN A 168 -10.32 9.54 -5.05
C GLN A 168 -10.57 8.13 -5.60
N GLY A 169 -9.98 7.79 -6.75
CA GLY A 169 -10.02 6.45 -7.34
C GLY A 169 -11.27 6.14 -8.17
N VAL A 170 -12.10 7.14 -8.47
CA VAL A 170 -13.33 6.95 -9.25
C VAL A 170 -13.01 6.77 -10.74
N THR A 171 -12.06 7.54 -11.25
CA THR A 171 -11.51 7.44 -12.61
C THR A 171 -10.00 7.63 -12.62
N PHE A 172 -9.35 7.10 -13.67
CA PHE A 172 -7.91 7.23 -13.91
C PHE A 172 -7.65 7.80 -15.31
N PRO A 173 -7.92 9.09 -15.55
CA PRO A 173 -7.90 9.69 -16.89
C PRO A 173 -6.51 10.08 -17.38
N THR A 174 -5.46 9.85 -16.59
CA THR A 174 -4.08 10.22 -16.93
C THR A 174 -3.15 9.05 -16.68
N ALA A 175 -2.19 8.84 -17.57
CA ALA A 175 -1.16 7.81 -17.43
C ALA A 175 0.22 8.35 -17.82
N PHE A 176 1.26 7.85 -17.17
CA PHE A 176 2.65 8.25 -17.40
C PHE A 176 3.50 7.02 -17.66
N LEU A 177 4.28 7.02 -18.73
CA LEU A 177 5.30 6.01 -18.98
C LEU A 177 6.48 6.27 -18.05
N ILE A 178 6.88 5.26 -17.27
CA ILE A 178 7.93 5.37 -16.26
C ILE A 178 9.23 4.74 -16.76
N ALA A 179 9.14 3.60 -17.44
CA ALA A 179 10.28 2.89 -18.02
C ALA A 179 9.83 2.13 -19.28
N ASN A 180 10.69 2.08 -20.30
CA ASN A 180 10.37 1.45 -21.59
C ASN A 180 11.62 0.99 -22.37
N ASP A 181 12.75 0.86 -21.70
CA ASP A 181 14.07 0.57 -22.25
C ASP A 181 14.54 -0.86 -21.96
N GLY A 182 13.63 -1.75 -21.52
CA GLY A 182 13.86 -3.17 -21.36
C GLY A 182 12.59 -3.93 -20.98
N SER A 183 12.75 -5.22 -20.65
CA SER A 183 11.65 -6.03 -20.11
C SER A 183 11.42 -5.65 -18.66
N GLU A 184 10.54 -4.67 -18.43
CA GLU A 184 10.17 -4.20 -17.09
C GLU A 184 9.10 -5.11 -16.47
N ASP A 185 9.34 -5.64 -15.25
CA ASP A 185 8.36 -6.42 -14.50
C ASP A 185 8.62 -6.29 -12.97
N LYS A 186 7.61 -6.64 -12.17
CA LYS A 186 7.56 -6.64 -10.71
C LYS A 186 7.61 -5.23 -10.11
N GLU A 187 6.77 -4.33 -10.62
CA GLU A 187 6.60 -3.00 -10.09
C GLU A 187 5.86 -2.99 -8.74
N PHE A 188 6.45 -2.30 -7.78
CA PHE A 188 5.77 -1.93 -6.54
C PHE A 188 5.93 -0.44 -6.31
N ILE A 189 4.84 0.19 -5.88
CA ILE A 189 4.76 1.62 -5.64
C ILE A 189 4.44 1.91 -4.17
N THR A 190 5.12 2.91 -3.61
CA THR A 190 4.79 3.48 -2.30
C THR A 190 4.92 5.01 -2.35
N THR A 191 4.42 5.67 -1.32
CA THR A 191 4.45 7.12 -1.19
C THR A 191 5.13 7.51 0.12
N ASP A 192 5.95 8.57 0.10
CA ASP A 192 6.45 9.15 1.34
C ASP A 192 5.31 9.81 2.12
N PHE A 193 5.04 9.29 3.32
CA PHE A 193 4.04 9.82 4.23
C PHE A 193 4.63 10.58 5.42
N THR A 194 5.95 10.73 5.48
CA THR A 194 6.66 11.24 6.66
C THR A 194 6.42 12.74 6.83
N ASP A 195 5.83 13.13 7.96
CA ASP A 195 5.67 14.54 8.31
C ASP A 195 7.04 15.21 8.45
N GLY A 196 7.21 16.37 7.80
CA GLY A 196 8.48 17.10 7.78
C GLY A 196 9.51 16.61 6.76
N SER A 197 9.26 15.50 6.05
CA SER A 197 10.13 15.10 4.93
C SER A 197 10.07 16.13 3.81
N PRO A 198 11.22 16.57 3.25
CA PRO A 198 11.23 17.40 2.04
C PRO A 198 10.69 16.65 0.81
N TYR A 199 10.55 15.33 0.90
CA TYR A 199 10.04 14.45 -0.16
C TYR A 199 8.62 13.95 0.12
N LYS A 200 7.91 14.50 1.12
CA LYS A 200 6.53 14.11 1.42
C LYS A 200 5.66 14.13 0.14
N ASN A 201 4.86 13.08 -0.07
CA ASN A 201 4.08 12.79 -1.29
C ASN A 201 4.90 12.42 -2.55
N THR A 202 6.20 12.20 -2.44
CA THR A 202 6.98 11.58 -3.53
C THR A 202 6.56 10.12 -3.67
N LEU A 203 6.37 9.68 -4.92
CA LEU A 203 6.12 8.28 -5.24
C LEU A 203 7.47 7.59 -5.49
N TYR A 204 7.69 6.48 -4.80
CA TYR A 204 8.83 5.60 -5.04
C TYR A 204 8.33 4.34 -5.72
N ILE A 205 8.99 3.96 -6.80
CA ILE A 205 8.67 2.75 -7.56
C ILE A 205 9.95 1.94 -7.68
N SER A 206 9.87 0.67 -7.33
CA SER A 206 10.92 -0.32 -7.57
C SER A 206 10.41 -1.35 -8.57
N TRP A 207 11.26 -1.77 -9.50
CA TRP A 207 10.94 -2.81 -10.47
C TRP A 207 12.23 -3.55 -10.87
N THR A 208 12.08 -4.66 -11.58
CA THR A 208 13.20 -5.38 -12.20
C THR A 208 13.21 -5.13 -13.69
N ARG A 209 14.36 -4.71 -14.21
CA ARG A 209 14.64 -4.74 -15.64
C ARG A 209 15.34 -6.04 -16.00
N PHE A 210 14.67 -6.87 -16.76
CA PHE A 210 15.27 -8.07 -17.33
C PHE A 210 16.01 -7.68 -18.61
N SER A 211 17.33 -7.92 -18.63
CA SER A 211 18.15 -7.82 -19.84
C SER A 211 18.23 -9.19 -20.50
N ASN A 212 18.35 -9.24 -21.83
CA ASN A 212 18.59 -10.49 -22.57
C ASN A 212 20.03 -11.03 -22.39
N ASN A 213 20.74 -10.67 -21.33
CA ASN A 213 22.09 -11.16 -21.10
C ASN A 213 22.00 -12.59 -20.56
N THR A 214 22.23 -13.55 -21.45
CA THR A 214 22.87 -14.82 -21.08
C THR A 214 24.12 -14.46 -20.28
N GLY A 215 24.12 -14.73 -18.97
CA GLY A 215 25.29 -14.49 -18.13
C GLY A 215 26.52 -15.11 -18.78
N ASN A 216 27.56 -14.29 -18.96
CA ASN A 216 28.93 -14.76 -19.19
C ASN A 216 29.61 -14.89 -17.83
#